data_AF-A0AAW9HZC6-F1
#
_entry.id   AF-A0AAW9HZC6-F1
#
_cell.length_a   1.000
_cell.length_b   1.000
_cell.length_c   1.000
_cell.angle_alpha   90.00
_cell.angle_beta   90.00
_cell.angle_gamma   90.00
#
_symmetry.space_group_name_H-M   'P 1'
#
loop_
_entity.id
_entity.type
_entity.pdbx_description
1 polymer ?
#
loop_
_entity_poly.entity_id
_entity_poly.type
_entity_poly.pdbx_seq_one_letter_code
_entity_poly.pdbx_strand_id
1 'polypeptide(L)'
;VSINVKGTNIFVNITNKDESQNSHENSNYCNIIAPKDGIIEKVVPRSGEAVVEEGDIVKKGDVLVNGASTTALPEVWATTFYEAKKSSNYIEIKNQRTENKKKVYTISFYDKKYKILRNIK
;
A
#
# COMPACT_ATOMS: atom_id res chain seq x y z
N VAL A 1 2.31 -7.68 5.11
CA VAL A 1 2.40 -6.61 4.08
C VAL A 1 3.31 -7.08 2.96
N SER A 2 2.88 -6.98 1.70
CA SER A 2 3.70 -7.29 0.53
C SER A 2 3.71 -6.11 -0.46
N ILE A 3 4.84 -5.88 -1.12
CA ILE A 3 5.05 -4.77 -2.05
C ILE A 3 5.53 -5.36 -3.37
N ASN A 4 4.86 -5.03 -4.47
CA ASN A 4 5.21 -5.46 -5.82
C ASN A 4 5.43 -4.23 -6.71
N VAL A 5 6.58 -4.16 -7.38
CA VAL A 5 6.94 -3.02 -8.25
C VAL A 5 6.87 -3.47 -9.71
N LYS A 6 6.05 -2.80 -10.53
CA LYS A 6 5.95 -3.00 -11.98
C LYS A 6 6.17 -1.66 -12.70
N GLY A 7 7.40 -1.43 -13.15
CA GLY A 7 7.79 -0.16 -13.78
C GLY A 7 7.65 1.00 -12.79
N THR A 8 6.86 2.02 -13.13
CA THR A 8 6.58 3.18 -12.26
C THR A 8 5.42 2.94 -11.27
N ASN A 9 4.72 1.81 -11.38
CA ASN A 9 3.59 1.48 -10.52
C ASN A 9 3.99 0.53 -9.38
N ILE A 10 3.62 0.87 -8.15
CA ILE A 10 3.83 0.06 -6.96
C ILE A 10 2.49 -0.43 -6.45
N PHE A 11 2.33 -1.74 -6.32
CA PHE A 11 1.17 -2.40 -5.73
C PHE A 11 1.50 -2.83 -4.30
N VAL A 12 0.77 -2.34 -3.31
CA VAL A 12 0.94 -2.70 -1.89
C VAL A 12 -0.27 -3.50 -1.45
N ASN A 13 -0.05 -4.75 -1.01
CA ASN A 13 -1.09 -5.56 -0.40
C ASN A 13 -0.92 -5.60 1.13
N ILE A 14 -1.93 -5.11 1.84
CA ILE A 14 -1.97 -4.99 3.29
C ILE A 14 -3.03 -5.96 3.81
N THR A 15 -2.58 -7.08 4.37
CA THR A 15 -3.45 -8.03 5.08
C THR A 15 -3.45 -7.63 6.56
N ASN A 16 -4.60 -7.20 7.08
CA ASN A 16 -4.78 -7.00 8.52
C ASN A 16 -4.94 -8.35 9.21
N LYS A 17 -4.47 -8.43 10.45
CA LYS A 17 -4.72 -9.57 11.33
C LYS A 17 -6.19 -9.51 11.79
N ASP A 18 -6.87 -10.65 11.85
CA ASP A 18 -8.25 -10.70 12.35
C ASP A 18 -8.32 -10.09 13.76
N GLU A 19 -8.99 -8.94 13.87
CA GLU A 19 -9.35 -8.37 15.16
C GLU A 19 -10.55 -9.17 15.67
N SER A 20 -10.37 -9.84 16.81
CA SER A 20 -11.48 -10.46 17.53
C SER A 20 -12.57 -9.41 17.76
N GLN A 21 -13.80 -9.72 17.37
CA GLN A 21 -14.95 -8.88 17.67
C GLN A 21 -15.06 -8.74 19.19
N ASN A 22 -14.67 -7.58 19.74
CA ASN A 22 -14.98 -7.26 21.12
C ASN A 22 -16.47 -6.95 21.17
N SER A 23 -17.28 -7.92 21.60
CA SER A 23 -18.68 -7.67 21.90
C SER A 23 -18.73 -6.69 23.08
N HIS A 24 -18.94 -5.41 22.79
CA HIS A 24 -19.31 -4.47 23.84
C HIS A 24 -20.68 -4.91 24.37
N GLU A 25 -20.72 -5.42 25.59
CA GLU A 25 -21.94 -5.71 26.33
C GLU A 25 -22.66 -4.40 26.66
N ASN A 26 -23.31 -3.77 25.68
CA ASN A 26 -24.22 -2.66 25.92
C ASN A 26 -25.32 -2.66 24.85
N SER A 27 -26.41 -3.34 25.20
CA SER A 27 -27.80 -2.88 25.13
C SER A 27 -28.26 -2.12 23.86
N ASN A 28 -29.28 -2.73 23.24
CA ASN A 28 -30.20 -2.25 22.19
C ASN A 28 -29.89 -2.65 20.74
N TYR A 29 -31.00 -2.86 20.03
CA TYR A 29 -31.15 -3.04 18.60
C TYR A 29 -30.32 -2.02 17.81
N CYS A 30 -29.21 -2.47 17.20
CA CYS A 30 -28.27 -1.62 16.48
C CYS A 30 -28.08 -2.12 15.05
N ASN A 31 -28.01 -1.18 14.10
CA ASN A 31 -27.67 -1.50 12.71
C ASN A 31 -26.15 -1.57 12.54
N ILE A 32 -25.69 -2.50 11.71
CA ILE A 32 -24.28 -2.62 11.33
C ILE A 32 -24.06 -1.82 10.04
N ILE A 33 -23.13 -0.88 10.10
CA ILE A 33 -22.89 0.11 9.05
C ILE A 33 -21.50 -0.11 8.43
N ALA A 34 -21.40 0.05 7.12
CA ALA A 34 -20.15 -0.03 6.38
C ALA A 34 -19.21 1.14 6.77
N PRO A 35 -18.01 0.87 7.31
CA PRO A 35 -17.07 1.93 7.68
C PRO A 35 -16.39 2.57 6.46
N LYS A 36 -16.37 1.88 5.31
CA LYS A 36 -15.66 2.22 4.08
C LYS A 36 -16.37 1.65 2.86
N ASP A 37 -16.05 2.19 1.69
CA ASP A 37 -16.50 1.66 0.41
C ASP A 37 -15.82 0.32 0.12
N GLY A 38 -16.56 -0.65 -0.42
CA GLY A 38 -16.02 -1.96 -0.70
C GLY A 38 -16.99 -2.89 -1.43
N ILE A 39 -16.50 -4.08 -1.77
CA ILE A 39 -17.28 -5.17 -2.34
C ILE A 39 -17.42 -6.24 -1.27
N ILE A 40 -18.64 -6.68 -0.99
CA ILE A 40 -18.92 -7.72 -0.01
C ILE A 40 -18.41 -9.06 -0.54
N GLU A 41 -17.52 -9.70 0.21
CA GLU A 41 -17.00 -11.04 -0.11
C GLU A 41 -17.83 -12.14 0.53
N LYS A 42 -18.29 -11.92 1.76
CA LYS A 42 -19.02 -12.92 2.54
C LYS A 42 -19.85 -12.28 3.65
N VAL A 43 -21.08 -12.77 3.81
CA VAL A 43 -22.02 -12.32 4.86
C VAL A 43 -22.48 -13.52 5.67
N VAL A 44 -22.25 -13.50 6.98
CA VAL A 44 -22.75 -14.51 7.91
C VAL A 44 -23.55 -13.80 9.00
N PRO A 45 -24.86 -13.61 8.79
CA PRO A 45 -25.74 -13.02 9.79
C PRO A 45 -26.05 -14.10 10.85
N ARG A 46 -25.24 -14.19 11.92
CA ARG A 46 -25.59 -15.08 13.06
C ARG A 46 -26.86 -14.59 13.78
N SER A 47 -27.12 -13.28 13.73
CA SER A 47 -28.34 -12.63 14.22
C SER A 47 -28.49 -11.24 13.57
N GLY A 48 -29.73 -10.78 13.38
CA GLY A 48 -30.07 -9.63 12.53
C GLY A 48 -30.43 -10.03 11.10
N GLU A 49 -31.08 -9.13 10.37
CA GLU A 49 -31.45 -9.32 8.97
C GLU A 49 -30.38 -8.72 8.06
N ALA A 50 -29.74 -9.54 7.22
CA ALA A 50 -28.76 -9.06 6.25
C ALA A 50 -29.47 -8.33 5.10
N VAL A 51 -29.00 -7.12 4.79
CA VAL A 51 -29.57 -6.27 3.72
C VAL A 51 -28.71 -6.35 2.45
N VAL A 52 -27.51 -6.93 2.56
CA VAL A 52 -26.52 -7.04 1.48
C VAL A 52 -26.15 -8.50 1.23
N GLU A 53 -25.79 -8.81 0.00
CA GLU A 53 -25.37 -10.15 -0.45
C GLU A 53 -23.91 -10.16 -0.92
N GLU A 54 -23.36 -11.37 -1.12
CA GLU A 54 -22.02 -11.54 -1.69
C GLU A 54 -21.95 -10.95 -3.10
N GLY A 55 -20.98 -10.09 -3.36
CA GLY A 55 -20.82 -9.37 -4.62
C GLY A 55 -21.42 -7.96 -4.64
N ASP A 56 -22.18 -7.56 -3.61
CA ASP A 56 -22.72 -6.21 -3.54
C ASP A 56 -21.63 -5.15 -3.32
N ILE A 57 -21.82 -3.99 -3.95
CA ILE A 57 -20.97 -2.81 -3.79
C ILE A 57 -21.60 -1.91 -2.74
N VAL A 58 -20.92 -1.74 -1.62
CA VAL A 58 -21.36 -0.89 -0.50
C VAL A 58 -20.51 0.36 -0.41
N LYS A 59 -21.12 1.47 -0.01
CA LYS A 59 -20.46 2.72 0.32
C LYS A 59 -20.37 2.91 1.82
N LYS A 60 -19.43 3.73 2.24
CA LYS A 60 -19.32 4.18 3.63
C LYS A 60 -20.65 4.78 4.08
N GLY A 61 -21.22 4.23 5.15
CA GLY A 61 -22.51 4.63 5.69
C GLY A 61 -23.68 3.73 5.32
N ASP A 62 -23.50 2.79 4.39
CA ASP A 62 -24.57 1.85 4.02
C ASP A 62 -24.83 0.84 5.14
N VAL A 63 -26.10 0.42 5.27
CA VAL A 63 -26.52 -0.58 6.26
C VAL A 63 -26.24 -1.97 5.70
N LEU A 64 -25.37 -2.71 6.39
CA LEU A 64 -25.02 -4.09 6.05
C LEU A 64 -26.01 -5.08 6.66
N VAL A 65 -26.35 -4.87 7.94
CA VAL A 65 -27.27 -5.72 8.70
C VAL A 65 -28.18 -4.86 9.54
N ASN A 66 -29.48 -5.10 9.41
CA ASN A 66 -30.51 -4.46 10.20
C ASN A 66 -30.69 -5.20 11.53
N GLY A 67 -30.53 -4.47 12.63
CA GLY A 67 -30.67 -5.01 13.99
C GLY A 67 -31.92 -4.51 14.71
N ALA A 68 -32.89 -3.91 14.01
CA ALA A 68 -34.05 -3.23 14.62
C ALA A 68 -34.97 -4.13 15.47
N SER A 69 -34.98 -5.46 15.26
CA SER A 69 -35.82 -6.41 16.01
C SER A 69 -35.06 -7.50 16.76
N THR A 70 -33.75 -7.67 16.51
CA THR A 70 -32.90 -8.68 17.14
C THR A 70 -31.48 -8.15 17.31
N THR A 71 -30.77 -8.55 18.36
CA THR A 71 -29.34 -8.20 18.56
C THR A 71 -28.53 -8.58 17.33
N ALA A 72 -27.94 -7.62 16.59
CA ALA A 72 -27.17 -7.92 15.40
C ALA A 72 -25.75 -8.44 15.78
N LEU A 73 -25.44 -9.69 15.43
CA LEU A 73 -24.11 -10.31 15.61
C LEU A 73 -23.57 -10.89 14.29
N PRO A 74 -23.45 -10.08 13.22
CA PRO A 74 -22.99 -10.60 11.94
C PRO A 74 -21.46 -10.64 11.83
N GLU A 75 -20.99 -11.50 10.94
CA GLU A 75 -19.62 -11.52 10.44
C GLU A 75 -19.67 -11.18 8.95
N VAL A 76 -19.16 -10.00 8.59
CA VAL A 76 -19.20 -9.49 7.21
C VAL A 76 -17.78 -9.18 6.76
N TRP A 77 -17.36 -9.80 5.67
CA TRP A 77 -16.07 -9.56 5.02
C TRP A 77 -16.27 -8.76 3.73
N ALA A 78 -15.41 -7.78 3.51
CA ALA A 78 -15.44 -6.93 2.32
C ALA A 78 -14.03 -6.52 1.86
N THR A 79 -13.82 -6.51 0.55
CA THR A 79 -12.60 -5.94 -0.05
C THR A 79 -12.77 -4.44 -0.23
N THR A 80 -11.78 -3.65 0.21
CA THR A 80 -11.77 -2.19 -0.01
C THR A 80 -10.55 -1.82 -0.87
N PHE A 81 -10.71 -0.84 -1.76
CA PHE A 81 -9.62 -0.35 -2.62
C PHE A 81 -9.19 1.05 -2.20
N TYR A 82 -7.88 1.30 -2.15
CA TYR A 82 -7.30 2.62 -1.91
C TYR A 82 -6.45 3.05 -3.10
N GLU A 83 -6.64 4.28 -3.57
CA GLU A 83 -5.78 4.90 -4.57
C GLU A 83 -5.07 6.11 -3.94
N ALA A 84 -3.74 6.10 -3.92
CA ALA A 84 -2.94 7.22 -3.46
C ALA A 84 -2.05 7.73 -4.59
N LYS A 85 -2.21 9.00 -4.97
CA LYS A 85 -1.40 9.66 -6.01
C LYS A 85 -0.39 10.58 -5.35
N LYS A 86 0.91 10.36 -5.62
CA LYS A 86 1.99 11.23 -5.15
C LYS A 86 2.82 11.71 -6.34
N SER A 87 2.72 12.99 -6.67
CA SER A 87 3.59 13.64 -7.65
C SER A 87 4.93 13.98 -6.99
N SER A 88 6.04 13.56 -7.59
CA SER A 88 7.38 14.00 -7.20
C SER A 88 8.01 14.81 -8.33
N ASN A 89 8.79 15.82 -7.97
CA ASN A 89 9.58 16.59 -8.93
C ASN A 89 10.72 15.72 -9.50
N TYR A 90 10.99 15.87 -10.79
CA TYR A 90 12.13 15.23 -11.46
C TYR A 90 13.43 15.93 -11.01
N ILE A 91 14.34 15.19 -10.38
CA ILE A 91 15.66 15.70 -10.02
C ILE A 91 16.56 15.52 -11.24
N GLU A 92 16.82 16.60 -11.97
CA GLU A 92 17.73 16.58 -13.11
C GLU A 92 19.19 16.59 -12.62
N ILE A 93 19.88 15.45 -12.72
CA ILE A 93 21.32 15.37 -12.42
C ILE A 93 22.09 15.89 -13.65
N LYS A 94 22.44 17.19 -13.65
CA LYS A 94 23.36 17.75 -14.66
C LYS A 94 24.80 17.45 -14.27
N ASN A 95 25.45 16.57 -15.02
CA ASN A 95 26.89 16.35 -14.92
C ASN A 95 27.63 17.55 -15.53
N GLN A 96 28.16 18.44 -14.69
CA GLN A 96 29.06 19.50 -15.13
C GLN A 96 30.48 18.96 -15.22
N ARG A 97 31.15 19.22 -16.35
CA ARG A 97 32.56 18.86 -16.53
C ARG A 97 33.38 19.61 -15.47
N THR A 98 34.00 18.90 -14.55
CA THR A 98 34.69 19.49 -13.38
C THR A 98 35.95 20.29 -13.73
N GLU A 99 36.30 20.43 -15.02
CA GLU A 99 37.52 21.01 -15.60
C GLU A 99 38.87 20.48 -15.07
N ASN A 100 38.84 19.69 -14.00
CA ASN A 100 39.98 19.06 -13.36
C ASN A 100 40.57 17.98 -14.27
N LYS A 101 41.77 18.25 -14.80
CA LYS A 101 42.51 17.32 -15.68
C LYS A 101 43.56 16.57 -14.87
N LYS A 102 43.47 15.24 -14.83
CA LYS A 102 44.52 14.39 -14.24
C LYS A 102 45.65 14.19 -15.25
N LYS A 103 46.81 14.79 -15.01
CA LYS A 103 48.01 14.57 -15.83
C LYS A 103 48.65 13.22 -15.46
N VAL A 104 48.67 12.28 -16.40
CA VAL A 104 49.27 10.96 -16.23
C VAL A 104 50.50 10.87 -17.12
N TYR A 105 51.66 10.62 -16.53
CA TYR A 105 52.91 10.44 -17.28
C TYR A 105 53.21 8.95 -17.40
N THR A 106 53.44 8.47 -18.63
CA THR A 106 53.82 7.08 -18.87
C THR A 106 55.24 7.04 -19.41
N ILE A 107 56.12 6.32 -18.74
CA ILE A 107 57.50 6.12 -19.18
C ILE A 107 57.61 4.67 -19.68
N SER A 108 58.11 4.49 -20.89
CA SER A 108 58.35 3.18 -21.50
C SER A 108 59.85 2.92 -21.60
N PHE A 109 60.30 1.78 -21.08
CA PHE A 109 61.68 1.33 -21.20
C PHE A 109 61.70 -0.13 -21.66
N TYR A 110 62.37 -0.39 -22.79
CA TYR A 110 62.26 -1.67 -23.51
C TYR A 110 60.77 -2.01 -23.76
N ASP A 111 60.31 -3.22 -23.44
CA ASP A 111 58.91 -3.65 -23.62
C ASP A 111 57.99 -3.35 -22.41
N LYS A 112 58.49 -2.65 -21.37
CA LYS A 112 57.72 -2.39 -20.15
C LYS A 112 57.30 -0.92 -20.04
N LYS A 113 56.02 -0.70 -19.71
CA LYS A 113 55.42 0.62 -19.53
C LYS A 113 55.08 0.85 -18.06
N TYR A 114 55.54 1.97 -17.50
CA TYR A 114 55.27 2.38 -16.12
C TYR A 114 54.45 3.68 -16.13
N LYS A 115 53.29 3.65 -15.47
CA LYS A 115 52.39 4.82 -15.36
C LYS A 115 52.58 5.50 -14.00
N ILE A 116 52.92 6.77 -14.03
CA ILE A 116 53.01 7.62 -12.84
C ILE A 116 51.73 8.46 -12.77
N LEU A 117 50.92 8.16 -11.75
CA LEU A 117 49.68 8.86 -11.44
C LEU A 117 49.96 9.86 -10.31
N ARG A 118 49.98 11.16 -10.62
CA ARG A 118 50.06 12.18 -9.57
C ARG A 118 48.64 12.49 -9.11
N ASN A 119 48.39 12.45 -7.80
CA ASN A 119 47.11 12.90 -7.24
C ASN A 119 46.98 14.42 -7.39
N ILE A 120 45.77 14.86 -7.72
CA ILE A 120 45.41 16.27 -7.71
C ILE A 120 45.27 16.66 -6.24
N LYS A 121 45.87 17.78 -5.83
CA LYS A 121 45.63 18.38 -4.52
C LYS A 121 44.45 19.34 -4.63
#